data_AF-A0A1B6FE75-F1
#
_entry.id   AF-A0A1B6FE75-F1
#
_cell.length_a   1.000
_cell.length_b   1.000
_cell.length_c   1.000
_cell.angle_alpha   90.00
_cell.angle_beta   90.00
_cell.angle_gamma   90.00
#
_symmetry.space_group_name_H-M   'P 1'
#
loop_
_entity.id
_entity.type
_entity.pdbx_description
1 polymer ?
#
loop_
_entity_poly.entity_id
_entity_poly.type
_entity_poly.pdbx_seq_one_letter_code
_entity_poly.pdbx_strand_id
1 'polypeptide(L)'
;MDFGQIDLTLDPQEEVRCRKRFRPIIKEFGSRTKFTHKEMEGLLIIYYKLTKHQPMDRKYFRRVMFTMLNFQNDSLIDRIFSAFDRNNKLVITMDSWIIGMSIFLRGDLDERIKFCFTVYD
;
A
#
# COMPACT_ATOMS: atom_id res chain seq x y z
N MET A 1 8.18 -14.28 5.43
CA MET A 1 8.83 -13.04 5.88
C MET A 1 8.31 -12.77 7.27
N ASP A 2 9.21 -12.62 8.24
CA ASP A 2 8.86 -12.10 9.56
C ASP A 2 8.71 -10.57 9.43
N PHE A 3 7.52 -10.06 9.70
CA PHE A 3 7.22 -8.64 9.57
C PHE A 3 7.82 -7.81 10.71
N GLY A 4 8.18 -8.43 11.84
CA GLY A 4 8.81 -7.75 12.98
C GLY A 4 10.23 -7.26 12.68
N GLN A 5 10.86 -7.78 11.63
CA GLN A 5 12.21 -7.38 11.19
C GLN A 5 12.22 -6.63 9.86
N ILE A 6 11.05 -6.18 9.36
CA ILE A 6 10.95 -5.56 8.02
C ILE A 6 11.91 -4.38 7.86
N ASP A 7 12.18 -3.65 8.94
CA ASP A 7 13.09 -2.51 8.91
C ASP A 7 14.54 -2.88 8.63
N LEU A 8 14.96 -4.09 9.01
CA LEU A 8 16.31 -4.62 8.83
C LEU A 8 16.54 -5.24 7.44
N THR A 9 15.50 -5.35 6.60
CA THR A 9 15.56 -6.07 5.32
C THR A 9 16.15 -5.28 4.15
N LEU A 10 16.42 -3.98 4.36
CA LEU A 10 16.89 -3.09 3.32
C LEU A 10 18.26 -2.51 3.68
N ASP A 11 19.25 -2.79 2.85
CA ASP A 11 20.57 -2.20 2.97
C ASP A 11 20.53 -0.69 2.63
N PRO A 12 21.32 0.17 3.31
CA PRO A 12 21.30 1.62 3.06
C PRO A 12 21.55 2.02 1.60
N GLN A 13 22.37 1.28 0.85
CA GLN A 13 22.62 1.57 -0.57
C GLN A 13 21.41 1.23 -1.43
N GLU A 14 20.71 0.13 -1.12
CA GLU A 14 19.46 -0.22 -1.78
C GLU A 14 18.38 0.83 -1.53
N GLU A 15 18.32 1.38 -0.32
CA GLU A 15 17.38 2.44 0.02
C GLU A 15 17.63 3.70 -0.80
N VAL A 16 18.88 4.17 -0.89
CA VAL A 16 19.23 5.35 -1.71
C VAL A 16 18.83 5.14 -3.17
N ARG A 17 19.03 3.94 -3.72
CA ARG A 17 18.63 3.58 -5.08
C ARG A 17 17.10 3.63 -5.25
N CYS A 18 16.35 3.08 -4.29
CA CYS A 18 14.90 3.11 -4.28
C CYS A 18 14.37 4.55 -4.23
N ARG A 19 14.91 5.39 -3.35
CA ARG A 19 14.54 6.81 -3.23
C ARG A 19 14.72 7.57 -4.55
N LYS A 20 15.83 7.34 -5.27
CA LYS A 20 16.04 7.91 -6.61
C LYS A 20 14.98 7.45 -7.61
N ARG A 21 14.66 6.15 -7.63
CA ARG A 21 13.64 5.55 -8.52
C ARG A 21 12.23 6.06 -8.24
N PHE A 22 11.91 6.37 -6.98
CA PHE A 22 10.59 6.77 -6.54
C PHE A 22 10.27 8.25 -6.77
N ARG A 23 11.28 9.12 -6.95
CA ARG A 23 11.08 10.55 -7.23
C ARG A 23 10.06 10.86 -8.34
N PRO A 24 10.11 10.27 -9.56
CA PRO A 24 9.12 10.54 -10.59
C PRO A 24 7.70 10.11 -10.18
N ILE A 25 7.57 8.98 -9.49
CA ILE A 25 6.30 8.45 -9.01
C ILE A 25 5.70 9.39 -7.95
N ILE A 26 6.51 9.88 -7.02
CA ILE A 26 6.06 10.84 -6.01
C ILE A 26 5.57 12.13 -6.66
N LYS A 27 6.24 12.61 -7.72
CA LYS A 27 5.78 13.78 -8.48
C LYS A 27 4.44 13.53 -9.19
N GLU A 28 4.26 12.35 -9.79
CA GLU A 28 3.05 11.99 -10.52
C GLU A 28 1.84 11.80 -9.59
N PHE A 29 2.03 11.11 -8.47
CA PHE A 29 0.94 10.77 -7.54
C PHE A 29 0.79 11.76 -6.38
N GLY A 30 1.70 12.72 -6.23
CA GLY A 30 1.69 13.69 -5.14
C GLY A 30 0.40 14.50 -5.05
N SER A 31 -0.16 14.92 -6.19
CA SER A 31 -1.44 15.66 -6.24
C SER A 31 -2.68 14.77 -6.04
N ARG A 32 -2.52 13.45 -6.14
CA ARG A 32 -3.60 12.46 -6.05
C ARG A 32 -3.71 11.84 -4.66
N THR A 33 -2.84 12.25 -3.74
CA THR A 33 -2.76 11.70 -2.39
C THR A 33 -2.71 12.81 -1.36
N LYS A 34 -3.05 12.47 -0.12
CA LYS A 34 -3.01 13.37 1.03
C LYS A 34 -1.73 13.19 1.87
N PHE A 35 -0.69 12.64 1.25
CA PHE A 35 0.61 12.41 1.88
C PHE A 35 1.61 13.48 1.45
N THR A 36 2.49 13.85 2.39
CA THR A 36 3.67 14.63 2.07
C THR A 36 4.66 13.79 1.26
N HIS A 37 5.60 14.45 0.57
CA HIS A 37 6.64 13.76 -0.20
C HIS A 37 7.40 12.72 0.65
N LYS A 38 7.72 13.04 1.91
CA LYS A 38 8.43 12.14 2.83
C LYS A 38 7.59 10.91 3.18
N GLU A 39 6.29 11.09 3.39
CA GLU A 39 5.37 10.00 3.72
C GLU A 39 5.15 9.07 2.54
N MET A 40 4.99 9.62 1.33
CA MET A 40 4.92 8.81 0.10
C MET A 40 6.18 7.99 -0.09
N GLU A 41 7.35 8.60 0.12
CA GLU A 41 8.64 7.90 0.04
C GLU A 41 8.72 6.74 1.06
N GLY A 42 8.28 6.96 2.30
CA GLY A 42 8.19 5.92 3.32
C GLY A 42 7.25 4.78 2.92
N LEU A 43 6.03 5.10 2.44
CA LEU A 43 5.06 4.10 1.97
C LEU A 43 5.58 3.28 0.80
N LEU A 44 6.32 3.92 -0.12
CA LEU A 44 6.95 3.25 -1.26
C LEU A 44 8.08 2.31 -0.85
N ILE A 45 8.88 2.72 0.14
CA ILE A 45 9.91 1.86 0.73
C ILE A 45 9.27 0.66 1.42
N ILE A 46 8.20 0.87 2.20
CA ILE A 46 7.45 -0.22 2.84
C ILE A 46 6.91 -1.18 1.77
N TYR A 47 6.26 -0.68 0.72
CA TYR A 47 5.79 -1.51 -0.39
C TYR A 47 6.93 -2.33 -1.00
N TYR A 48 8.06 -1.68 -1.33
CA TYR A 48 9.22 -2.36 -1.89
C TYR A 48 9.76 -3.46 -0.99
N LYS A 49 9.89 -3.20 0.32
CA LYS A 49 10.31 -4.20 1.31
C LYS A 49 9.35 -5.39 1.33
N LEU A 50 8.05 -5.12 1.37
CA LEU A 50 7.00 -6.14 1.37
C LEU A 50 7.05 -6.99 0.09
N THR A 51 7.31 -6.39 -1.07
CA THR A 51 7.24 -7.08 -2.37
C THR A 51 8.60 -7.53 -2.93
N LYS A 52 9.68 -7.45 -2.14
CA LYS A 52 11.05 -7.77 -2.62
C LYS A 52 11.18 -9.19 -3.17
N HIS A 53 10.45 -10.15 -2.59
CA HIS A 53 10.56 -11.58 -2.94
C HIS A 53 9.29 -12.17 -3.57
N GLN A 54 8.17 -11.45 -3.54
CA GLN A 54 6.90 -11.91 -4.10
C GLN A 54 5.96 -10.72 -4.36
N PRO A 55 5.08 -10.80 -5.37
CA PRO A 55 4.06 -9.78 -5.57
C PRO A 55 3.06 -9.73 -4.41
N MET A 56 2.42 -8.58 -4.24
CA MET A 56 1.33 -8.40 -3.26
C MET A 56 0.01 -8.92 -3.82
N ASP A 57 -0.08 -10.24 -4.00
CA ASP A 57 -1.34 -10.92 -4.33
C ASP A 57 -2.35 -10.86 -3.15
N ARG A 58 -3.58 -11.31 -3.40
CA ARG A 58 -4.67 -11.26 -2.41
C ARG A 58 -4.33 -11.98 -1.10
N LYS A 59 -3.73 -13.16 -1.18
CA LYS A 59 -3.37 -13.95 0.01
C LYS A 59 -2.28 -13.26 0.82
N TYR A 60 -1.29 -12.68 0.15
CA TYR A 60 -0.22 -11.97 0.82
C TYR A 60 -0.69 -10.63 1.39
N PHE A 61 -1.52 -9.88 0.66
CA PHE A 61 -2.14 -8.65 1.15
C PHE A 61 -2.92 -8.91 2.44
N ARG A 62 -3.68 -10.00 2.51
CA ARG A 62 -4.37 -10.40 3.74
C ARG A 62 -3.43 -10.57 4.91
N ARG A 63 -2.32 -11.27 4.70
CA ARG A 63 -1.28 -11.45 5.72
C ARG A 63 -0.68 -10.11 6.16
N VAL A 64 -0.43 -9.19 5.22
CA VAL A 64 0.07 -7.84 5.52
C VAL A 64 -0.94 -7.05 6.36
N MET A 65 -2.21 -7.03 5.98
CA MET A 65 -3.28 -6.32 6.71
C MET A 65 -3.47 -6.87 8.13
N PHE A 66 -3.43 -8.19 8.28
CA PHE A 66 -3.48 -8.84 9.59
C PHE A 66 -2.28 -8.45 10.46
N THR A 67 -1.06 -8.62 9.96
CA THR A 67 0.14 -8.40 10.79
C THR A 67 0.44 -6.93 11.07
N MET A 68 0.28 -6.05 10.08
CA MET A 68 0.67 -4.64 10.24
C MET A 68 -0.44 -3.77 10.81
N LEU A 69 -1.71 -4.10 10.54
CA LEU A 69 -2.87 -3.26 10.88
C LEU A 69 -3.90 -3.97 11.77
N ASN A 70 -3.64 -5.22 12.17
CA ASN A 70 -4.50 -6.03 13.04
C ASN A 70 -5.93 -6.23 12.49
N PHE A 71 -6.10 -6.30 11.17
CA PHE A 71 -7.37 -6.67 10.54
C PHE A 71 -7.53 -8.20 10.54
N GLN A 72 -8.58 -8.72 11.19
CA GLN A 72 -8.80 -10.16 11.37
C GLN A 72 -9.91 -10.76 10.48
N ASN A 73 -10.74 -9.91 9.86
CA ASN A 73 -11.84 -10.39 9.03
C ASN A 73 -11.38 -10.57 7.59
N ASP A 74 -11.09 -11.82 7.21
CA ASP A 74 -10.64 -12.20 5.86
C ASP A 74 -11.55 -11.71 4.74
N SER A 75 -12.87 -11.81 4.91
CA SER A 75 -13.84 -11.38 3.89
C SER A 75 -13.80 -9.87 3.67
N LEU A 76 -13.69 -9.10 4.76
CA LEU A 76 -13.52 -7.65 4.68
C LEU A 76 -12.20 -7.28 4.00
N ILE A 77 -11.11 -7.96 4.33
CA ILE A 77 -9.79 -7.69 3.76
C ILE A 77 -9.77 -8.03 2.26
N ASP A 78 -10.45 -9.09 1.84
CA ASP A 78 -10.62 -9.42 0.43
C ASP A 78 -11.40 -8.33 -0.31
N ARG A 79 -12.45 -7.77 0.28
CA ARG A 79 -13.18 -6.64 -0.31
C ARG A 79 -12.32 -5.38 -0.40
N ILE A 80 -11.53 -5.08 0.64
CA ILE A 80 -10.55 -4.00 0.63
C ILE A 80 -9.52 -4.20 -0.48
N PHE A 81 -9.02 -5.42 -0.68
CA PHE A 81 -8.11 -5.75 -1.78
C PHE A 81 -8.75 -5.40 -3.13
N SER A 82 -10.01 -5.79 -3.35
CA SER A 82 -10.72 -5.48 -4.61
C SER A 82 -10.88 -3.97 -4.81
N ALA A 83 -11.15 -3.21 -3.74
CA ALA A 83 -11.23 -1.75 -3.80
C ALA A 83 -9.87 -1.08 -4.09
N PHE A 84 -8.76 -1.70 -3.67
CA PHE A 84 -7.40 -1.24 -3.99
C PHE A 84 -6.99 -1.63 -5.42
N ASP A 85 -7.33 -2.84 -5.89
CA ASP A 85 -7.01 -3.33 -7.24
C ASP A 85 -8.03 -2.90 -8.31
N ARG A 86 -8.10 -1.58 -8.55
CA ARG A 86 -9.08 -0.98 -9.47
C ARG A 86 -9.00 -1.45 -10.92
N ASN A 87 -7.85 -2.01 -11.32
CA ASN A 87 -7.59 -2.46 -12.69
C ASN A 87 -7.64 -3.98 -12.82
N ASN A 88 -8.09 -4.70 -11.79
CA ASN A 88 -8.18 -6.16 -11.75
C ASN A 88 -6.88 -6.86 -12.16
N LYS A 89 -5.74 -6.34 -11.69
CA LYS A 89 -4.41 -6.92 -11.96
C LYS A 89 -4.14 -8.17 -11.13
N LEU A 90 -5.02 -8.47 -10.18
CA LEU A 90 -4.92 -9.55 -9.18
C LEU A 90 -3.71 -9.41 -8.25
N VAL A 91 -3.07 -8.24 -8.25
CA VAL A 91 -1.96 -7.86 -7.38
C VAL A 91 -2.08 -6.38 -7.04
N ILE A 92 -1.74 -6.01 -5.80
CA ILE A 92 -1.61 -4.60 -5.44
C ILE A 92 -0.31 -4.08 -6.04
N THR A 93 -0.43 -3.21 -7.04
CA THR A 93 0.71 -2.50 -7.62
C THR A 93 1.09 -1.29 -6.76
N MET A 94 2.26 -0.73 -7.01
CA MET A 94 2.80 0.41 -6.26
C MET A 94 1.88 1.64 -6.25
N ASP A 95 1.26 1.94 -7.40
CA ASP A 95 0.26 3.00 -7.56
C ASP A 95 -1.02 2.72 -6.77
N SER A 96 -1.56 1.49 -6.88
CA SER A 96 -2.72 1.05 -6.10
C SER A 96 -2.47 1.11 -4.60
N TRP A 97 -1.26 0.74 -4.16
CA TRP A 97 -0.85 0.82 -2.75
C TRP A 97 -0.90 2.25 -2.24
N ILE A 98 -0.26 3.20 -2.93
CA ILE A 98 -0.22 4.60 -2.50
C ILE A 98 -1.62 5.23 -2.48
N ILE A 99 -2.39 5.03 -3.55
CA ILE A 99 -3.75 5.61 -3.67
C ILE A 99 -4.68 5.00 -2.63
N GLY A 100 -4.66 3.67 -2.50
CA GLY A 100 -5.45 2.94 -1.52
C GLY A 100 -5.15 3.40 -0.10
N MET A 101 -3.85 3.47 0.26
CA MET A 101 -3.44 3.95 1.59
C MET A 101 -3.78 5.41 1.84
N SER A 102 -3.81 6.26 0.80
CA SER A 102 -4.21 7.66 0.95
C SER A 102 -5.66 7.77 1.42
N ILE A 103 -6.56 6.97 0.84
CA ILE A 103 -7.97 6.95 1.26
C ILE A 103 -8.11 6.23 2.60
N PHE A 104 -7.44 5.09 2.76
CA PHE A 104 -7.56 4.24 3.94
C PHE A 104 -7.07 4.93 5.22
N LEU A 105 -5.95 5.67 5.16
CA LEU A 105 -5.35 6.32 6.32
C LEU A 105 -5.71 7.81 6.44
N ARG A 106 -5.94 8.50 5.32
CA ARG A 106 -6.14 9.97 5.28
C ARG A 106 -7.36 10.41 4.49
N GLY A 107 -8.23 9.49 4.09
CA GLY A 107 -9.45 9.85 3.37
C GLY A 107 -10.31 10.80 4.20
N ASP A 108 -10.94 11.76 3.54
CA ASP A 108 -12.00 12.56 4.17
C ASP A 108 -13.29 11.74 4.29
N LEU A 109 -14.33 12.34 4.88
CA LEU A 109 -15.59 11.64 5.11
C LEU A 109 -16.21 11.12 3.80
N ASP A 110 -16.22 11.94 2.75
CA ASP A 110 -16.83 11.58 1.47
C ASP A 110 -16.04 10.46 0.75
N GLU A 111 -14.71 10.54 0.77
CA GLU A 111 -13.85 9.48 0.22
C GLU A 111 -14.03 8.17 1.00
N ARG A 112 -14.13 8.22 2.33
CA ARG A 112 -14.36 7.03 3.16
C ARG A 112 -15.74 6.43 2.92
N ILE A 113 -16.79 7.24 2.81
CA ILE A 113 -18.14 6.76 2.47
C ILE A 113 -18.13 6.04 1.14
N LYS A 114 -17.54 6.65 0.10
CA LYS A 114 -17.41 6.03 -1.23
C LYS A 114 -16.61 4.73 -1.16
N PHE A 115 -15.49 4.74 -0.43
CA PHE A 115 -14.66 3.55 -0.25
C PHE A 115 -15.40 2.42 0.46
N CYS A 116 -16.11 2.72 1.56
CA CYS A 116 -16.93 1.75 2.26
C CYS A 116 -18.04 1.20 1.35
N PHE A 117 -18.70 2.05 0.56
CA PHE A 117 -19.70 1.59 -0.41
C PHE A 117 -19.08 0.56 -1.37
N THR A 118 -17.93 0.86 -1.97
CA THR A 118 -17.20 -0.08 -2.86
C THR A 118 -16.77 -1.37 -2.15
N VAL A 119 -16.50 -1.34 -0.84
CA VAL A 119 -16.11 -2.53 -0.06
C VAL A 119 -17.33 -3.38 0.31
N TYR A 120 -18.50 -2.78 0.52
CA TYR A 120 -19.69 -3.49 0.98
C TYR A 120 -20.60 -3.99 -0.15
N ASP A 121 -20.64 -3.28 -1.28
CA ASP A 121 -21.31 -3.68 -2.53
C ASP A 121 -20.69 -4.96 -3.12
#